data_AF-A0A920SJV9-F1
#
_entry.id   AF-A0A920SJV9-F1
#
_cell.length_a   1.000
_cell.length_b   1.000
_cell.length_c   1.000
_cell.angle_alpha   90.00
_cell.angle_beta   90.00
_cell.angle_gamma   90.00
#
_symmetry.space_group_name_H-M   'P 1'
#
loop_
_entity.id
_entity.type
_entity.pdbx_description
1 polymer ?
#
loop_
_entity_poly.entity_id
_entity_poly.type
_entity_poly.pdbx_seq_one_letter_code
_entity_poly.pdbx_strand_id
1 'polypeptide(L)'
;MRGPTRLPLQSSIKALSELNDWCNGCNPTLCVLLDFGWRQVVDRGATAGLQERTVGGRPVYVMPHTSGLNAHSRLSDLTTHFRNASELADRSSTKMPL
;
A
#
# COMPACT_ATOMS: atom_id res chain seq x y z
N MET A 1 17.32 -20.80 10.64
CA MET A 1 16.74 -19.44 10.48
C MET A 1 15.22 -19.57 10.44
N ARG A 2 14.48 -18.94 11.37
CA ARG A 2 13.01 -18.81 11.26
C ARG A 2 12.72 -17.75 10.19
N GLY A 3 11.97 -18.11 9.16
CA GLY A 3 11.46 -17.14 8.19
C GLY A 3 10.55 -16.12 8.88
N PRO A 4 10.24 -14.97 8.22
CA PRO A 4 9.34 -13.97 8.79
C PRO A 4 8.01 -14.62 9.17
N THR A 5 7.64 -14.50 10.45
CA THR A 5 6.39 -15.04 10.97
C THR A 5 5.23 -14.33 10.27
N ARG A 6 4.41 -15.06 9.50
CA ARG A 6 3.17 -14.48 8.96
C ARG A 6 2.28 -14.09 10.14
N LEU A 7 1.79 -12.86 10.15
CA LEU A 7 0.77 -12.46 11.10
C LEU A 7 -0.48 -13.36 10.89
N PRO A 8 -1.18 -13.74 11.98
CA PRO A 8 -2.49 -14.39 11.85
C PRO A 8 -3.45 -13.52 11.04
N LEU A 9 -4.30 -14.15 10.20
CA LEU A 9 -5.25 -13.45 9.33
C LEU A 9 -6.11 -12.43 10.09
N GLN A 10 -6.54 -12.76 11.31
CA GLN A 10 -7.31 -11.89 12.19
C GLN A 10 -6.56 -10.60 12.55
N SER A 11 -5.25 -10.69 12.81
CA SER A 11 -4.42 -9.52 13.08
C SER A 11 -4.28 -8.62 11.85
N SER A 12 -4.21 -9.20 10.65
CA SER A 12 -4.14 -8.43 9.41
C SER A 12 -5.48 -7.75 9.06
N ILE A 13 -6.61 -8.41 9.30
CA ILE A 13 -7.95 -7.82 9.15
C ILE A 13 -8.12 -6.63 10.11
N LYS A 14 -7.73 -6.79 11.38
CA LYS A 14 -7.79 -5.70 12.37
C LYS A 14 -6.97 -4.49 11.92
N ALA A 15 -5.75 -4.70 11.43
CA ALA A 15 -4.89 -3.62 10.96
C ALA A 15 -5.49 -2.87 9.74
N LEU A 16 -6.18 -3.55 8.83
CA LEU A 16 -6.87 -2.88 7.72
C LEU A 16 -8.07 -2.05 8.19
N SER A 17 -8.82 -2.54 9.18
CA SER A 17 -9.91 -1.76 9.80
C SER A 17 -9.36 -0.49 10.46
N GLU A 18 -8.31 -0.63 11.26
CA GLU A 18 -7.66 0.50 11.92
C GLU A 18 -7.10 1.51 10.90
N LEU A 19 -6.52 1.03 9.79
CA LEU A 19 -6.07 1.88 8.70
C LEU A 19 -7.23 2.61 8.02
N ASN A 20 -8.35 1.94 7.76
CA ASN A 20 -9.53 2.55 7.18
C ASN A 20 -10.08 3.68 8.08
N ASP A 21 -10.16 3.43 9.38
CA ASP A 21 -10.65 4.40 10.36
C ASP A 21 -9.69 5.59 10.49
N TRP A 22 -8.38 5.33 10.55
CA TRP A 22 -7.35 6.37 10.53
C TRP A 22 -7.42 7.21 9.25
N CYS A 23 -7.59 6.58 8.09
CA CYS A 23 -7.74 7.30 6.83
C CYS A 23 -8.97 8.22 6.88
N ASN A 24 -10.11 7.73 7.37
CA ASN A 24 -11.31 8.53 7.50
C ASN A 24 -11.12 9.74 8.44
N GLY A 25 -10.30 9.62 9.49
CA GLY A 25 -10.00 10.71 10.42
C GLY A 25 -8.92 11.69 9.96
N CYS A 26 -7.82 11.21 9.37
CA CYS A 26 -6.64 12.01 9.04
C CYS A 26 -6.60 12.55 7.61
N ASN A 27 -7.56 12.13 6.77
CA ASN A 27 -7.66 12.50 5.37
C ASN A 27 -6.37 12.48 4.53
N PRO A 28 -5.60 11.37 4.54
CA PRO A 28 -4.42 11.28 3.68
C PRO A 28 -4.83 11.25 2.20
N THR A 29 -3.95 11.74 1.34
CA THR A 29 -4.21 11.78 -0.10
C THR A 29 -3.95 10.43 -0.81
N LEU A 30 -3.14 9.56 -0.19
CA LEU A 30 -2.75 8.26 -0.73
C LEU A 30 -2.45 7.25 0.40
N CYS A 31 -2.84 5.99 0.22
CA CYS A 31 -2.42 4.88 1.09
C CYS A 31 -1.31 4.06 0.42
N VAL A 32 -0.13 3.98 1.04
CA VAL A 32 1.00 3.18 0.55
C VAL A 32 1.17 1.94 1.42
N LEU A 33 1.07 0.75 0.81
CA LEU A 33 1.14 -0.52 1.50
C LEU A 33 2.19 -1.42 0.87
N LEU A 34 2.87 -2.21 1.70
CA LEU A 34 3.74 -3.27 1.19
C LEU A 34 2.90 -4.42 0.63
N ASP A 35 3.34 -4.98 -0.50
CA ASP A 35 2.64 -6.04 -1.24
C ASP A 35 2.20 -7.24 -0.40
N PHE A 36 3.01 -7.66 0.58
CA PHE A 36 2.73 -8.82 1.40
C PHE A 36 1.42 -8.70 2.21
N GLY A 37 1.16 -7.55 2.81
CA GLY A 37 -0.06 -7.36 3.60
C GLY A 37 -1.31 -7.29 2.73
N TRP A 38 -1.21 -6.58 1.61
CA TRP A 38 -2.32 -6.37 0.69
C TRP A 38 -2.73 -7.66 -0.02
N ARG A 39 -1.75 -8.46 -0.47
CA ARG A 39 -2.00 -9.74 -1.14
C ARG A 39 -2.69 -10.76 -0.24
N GLN A 40 -2.38 -10.74 1.04
CA GLN A 40 -2.86 -11.76 1.96
C GLN A 40 -4.31 -11.56 2.37
N VAL A 41 -4.82 -10.32 2.34
CA VAL A 41 -6.13 -9.98 2.93
C VAL A 41 -7.10 -9.39 1.91
N VAL A 42 -6.59 -8.72 0.86
CA VAL A 42 -7.45 -7.97 -0.08
C VAL A 42 -7.46 -8.63 -1.45
N ASP A 43 -6.29 -8.81 -2.06
CA ASP A 43 -6.19 -9.40 -3.40
C ASP A 43 -4.88 -10.18 -3.58
N ARG A 44 -4.99 -11.51 -3.54
CA ARG A 44 -3.87 -12.43 -3.71
C ARG A 44 -3.10 -12.24 -5.03
N GLY A 45 -3.74 -11.71 -6.06
CA GLY A 45 -3.16 -11.44 -7.36
C GLY A 45 -2.51 -10.06 -7.51
N ALA A 46 -2.66 -9.17 -6.52
CA ALA A 46 -2.25 -7.78 -6.63
C ALA A 46 -0.78 -7.64 -7.03
N THR A 47 -0.46 -6.73 -7.94
CA THR A 47 0.92 -6.38 -8.30
C THR A 47 1.29 -5.02 -7.74
N ALA A 48 2.59 -4.71 -7.67
CA ALA A 48 3.03 -3.37 -7.29
C ALA A 48 2.46 -2.32 -8.26
N GLY A 49 2.05 -1.17 -7.72
CA GLY A 49 1.37 -0.11 -8.47
C GLY A 49 0.02 0.31 -7.86
N LEU A 50 -0.69 1.16 -8.60
CA LEU A 50 -2.05 1.59 -8.27
C LEU A 50 -3.01 0.39 -8.29
N GLN A 51 -3.87 0.30 -7.28
CA GLN A 51 -4.89 -0.72 -7.15
C GLN A 51 -6.27 -0.19 -7.55
N GLU A 52 -7.14 -1.06 -8.04
CA GLU A 52 -8.55 -0.72 -8.30
C GLU A 52 -9.34 -0.50 -7.01
N ARG A 53 -8.95 -1.20 -5.93
CA ARG A 53 -9.59 -1.07 -4.62
C ARG A 53 -9.05 0.15 -3.87
N THR A 54 -9.95 0.80 -3.13
CA THR A 54 -9.65 1.95 -2.27
C THR A 54 -9.73 1.58 -0.79
N VAL A 55 -9.08 2.36 0.09
CA VAL A 55 -9.27 2.29 1.56
C VAL A 55 -9.79 3.64 2.04
N GLY A 56 -10.93 3.67 2.74
CA GLY A 56 -11.59 4.91 3.13
C GLY A 56 -11.83 5.88 1.94
N GLY A 57 -12.17 5.34 0.76
CA GLY A 57 -12.37 6.11 -0.48
C GLY A 57 -11.09 6.63 -1.15
N ARG A 58 -9.90 6.33 -0.61
CA ARG A 58 -8.62 6.83 -1.11
C ARG A 58 -7.93 5.84 -2.03
N PRO A 59 -7.18 6.33 -3.03
CA PRO A 59 -6.37 5.46 -3.86
C PRO A 59 -5.38 4.66 -3.00
N VAL A 60 -5.15 3.42 -3.38
CA VAL A 60 -4.16 2.54 -2.77
C VAL A 60 -3.05 2.30 -3.77
N TYR A 61 -1.81 2.49 -3.33
CA TYR A 61 -0.63 2.13 -4.08
C TYR A 61 0.14 1.05 -3.34
N VAL A 62 0.33 -0.09 -4.00
CA VAL A 62 1.11 -1.20 -3.46
C VAL A 62 2.56 -1.03 -3.86
N MET A 63 3.45 -0.97 -2.87
CA MET A 63 4.89 -0.94 -3.07
C MET A 63 5.46 -2.35 -3.18
N PRO A 64 6.49 -2.56 -4.01
CA PRO A 64 7.30 -3.76 -3.95
C PRO A 64 7.89 -3.92 -2.54
N HIS A 65 8.07 -5.16 -2.11
CA HIS A 65 8.69 -5.45 -0.82
C HIS A 65 10.08 -4.81 -0.71
N THR A 66 10.31 -3.91 0.24
CA THR A 66 11.59 -3.17 0.35
C THR A 66 12.64 -3.88 1.20
N SER A 67 12.41 -5.14 1.59
CA SER A 67 13.41 -5.89 2.36
C SER A 67 14.65 -6.19 1.52
N GLY A 68 15.82 -6.24 2.16
CA GLY A 68 17.08 -6.63 1.50
C GLY A 68 17.10 -8.10 0.99
N LEU A 69 16.08 -8.90 1.31
CA LEU A 69 15.86 -10.22 0.71
C LEU A 69 15.09 -10.15 -0.61
N ASN A 70 14.58 -8.98 -1.02
CA ASN A 70 13.91 -8.83 -2.31
C ASN A 70 14.94 -8.92 -3.43
N ALA A 71 15.08 -10.11 -4.02
CA ALA A 71 15.93 -10.35 -5.20
C ALA A 71 15.30 -9.85 -6.52
N HIS A 72 14.04 -9.42 -6.49
CA HIS A 72 13.21 -9.17 -7.67
C HIS A 72 13.00 -7.69 -8.00
N SER A 73 13.37 -6.77 -7.10
CA SER A 73 13.28 -5.32 -7.36
C SER A 73 14.64 -4.67 -7.21
N ARG A 74 15.12 -4.04 -8.29
CA ARG A 74 16.32 -3.22 -8.27
C ARG A 74 16.00 -1.86 -7.68
N LEU A 75 17.03 -1.13 -7.27
CA LEU A 75 16.89 0.24 -6.77
C LEU A 75 16.14 1.14 -7.77
N SER A 76 16.41 1.00 -9.07
CA SER A 76 15.71 1.71 -10.16
C SER A 76 14.20 1.49 -10.14
N ASP A 77 13.77 0.26 -9.84
CA ASP A 77 12.36 -0.12 -9.84
C ASP A 77 11.68 0.54 -8.63
N LEU A 78 12.34 0.52 -7.47
CA LEU A 78 11.86 1.20 -6.27
C LEU A 78 11.74 2.71 -6.48
N THR A 79 12.77 3.36 -7.04
CA THR A 79 12.72 4.80 -7.34
C THR A 79 11.58 5.14 -8.30
N THR A 80 11.32 4.29 -9.29
CA THR A 80 10.17 4.46 -10.19
C THR A 80 8.85 4.35 -9.45
N HIS A 81 8.70 3.36 -8.57
CA HIS A 81 7.48 3.23 -7.78
C HIS A 81 7.25 4.41 -6.83
N PHE A 82 8.30 4.94 -6.19
CA PHE A 82 8.19 6.14 -5.36
C PHE A 82 7.73 7.36 -6.16
N ARG A 83 8.28 7.57 -7.37
CA ARG A 83 7.84 8.66 -8.25
C ARG A 83 6.36 8.54 -8.59
N ASN A 84 5.93 7.36 -9.05
CA ASN A 84 4.53 7.11 -9.41
C ASN A 84 3.56 7.34 -8.23
N ALA A 85 3.96 6.93 -7.02
CA ALA A 85 3.17 7.17 -5.81
C ALA A 85 3.10 8.67 -5.47
N SER A 86 4.20 9.40 -5.58
CA SER A 86 4.21 10.86 -5.38
C SER A 86 3.26 11.55 -6.36
N GLU A 87 3.37 11.26 -7.65
CA GLU A 87 2.50 11.87 -8.67
C GLU A 87 1.01 11.55 -8.45
N LEU A 88 0.72 10.35 -7.95
CA LEU A 88 -0.65 9.95 -7.61
C LEU A 88 -1.18 10.73 -6.40
N ALA A 89 -0.34 10.96 -5.38
CA ALA A 89 -0.70 11.80 -4.26
C ALA A 89 -0.98 13.24 -4.73
N ASP A 90 -0.11 13.81 -5.56
CA ASP A 90 -0.29 15.18 -6.06
C ASP A 90 -1.61 15.35 -6.82
N ARG A 91 -1.92 14.43 -7.75
CA ARG A 91 -3.18 14.44 -8.51
C ARG A 91 -4.43 14.32 -7.64
N SER A 92 -4.35 13.56 -6.56
CA SER A 92 -5.49 13.33 -5.68
C SER A 92 -5.72 14.51 -4.73
N SER A 93 -4.68 15.31 -4.48
CA SER A 93 -4.76 16.58 -3.72
C SER A 93 -5.46 17.69 -4.52
N THR A 94 -5.19 17.80 -5.82
CA THR A 94 -5.77 18.83 -6.71
C THR A 94 -7.29 18.71 -6.89
N LYS A 95 -7.90 17.58 -6.51
CA LYS A 95 -9.33 17.30 -6.71
C LYS A 95 -10.23 17.70 -5.52
N MET A 96 -9.66 18.25 -4.44
CA MET A 96 -10.42 18.79 -3.30
C MET A 96 -10.64 20.30 -3.49
N PRO A 97 -11.88 20.78 -3.75
CA PRO A 97 -12.15 22.21 -3.69
C PRO A 97 -12.04 22.66 -2.23
N LEU A 98 -11.44 23.85 -2.02
CA LEU A 98 -11.46 24.57 -0.74
C LEU A 98 -12.89 24.89 -0.31
#